data_AF-A0AAN0JAM7-F1
#
_entry.id   AF-A0AAN0JAM7-F1
#
_cell.length_a   1.000
_cell.length_b   1.000
_cell.length_c   1.000
_cell.angle_alpha   90.00
_cell.angle_beta   90.00
_cell.angle_gamma   90.00
#
_symmetry.space_group_name_H-M   'P 1'
#
loop_
_entity.id
_entity.type
_entity.pdbx_description
1 polymer ?
#
loop_
_entity_poly.entity_id
_entity_poly.type
_entity_poly.pdbx_seq_one_letter_code
_entity_poly.pdbx_strand_id
1 'polypeptide(L)'
;MCLEPISGIINFCPSNINDDEQVFQVAKHKVFHVLGFSNNLYPWYRDENGNPRTSRDANGNPPTDANGQYVAANNTVKMVNLTDWQTRFGPMNKTVTQLVTPKIVEIARRHFNCDTLEGVQLEDQGGSGTAGSHWEKRLLNYEAMTGIISENFAFSNFSYALLEDSGEL
;
A
#
# COMPACT_ATOMS: atom_id res chain seq x y z
N MET A 1 6.42 21.88 -7.37
CA MET A 1 5.27 21.84 -6.44
C MET A 1 5.14 20.39 -5.99
N CYS A 2 5.67 20.06 -4.81
CA CYS A 2 5.45 18.77 -4.17
C CYS A 2 3.95 18.63 -3.85
N LEU A 3 3.37 17.46 -4.09
CA LEU A 3 2.04 17.13 -3.58
C LEU A 3 2.27 16.47 -2.23
N GLU A 4 2.45 17.29 -1.19
CA GLU A 4 2.35 16.84 0.21
C GLU A 4 0.86 16.87 0.60
N PRO A 5 0.30 15.87 1.31
CA PRO A 5 -1.05 15.85 1.82
C PRO A 5 -1.19 16.99 2.82
N ILE A 6 -1.80 18.08 2.35
CA ILE A 6 -1.99 19.30 3.16
C ILE A 6 -3.09 19.08 4.21
N SER A 7 -4.03 18.16 3.94
CA SER A 7 -5.18 17.91 4.82
C SER A 7 -5.77 16.53 4.60
N GLY A 8 -6.14 15.87 5.70
CA GLY A 8 -6.95 14.65 5.71
C GLY A 8 -7.92 14.66 6.89
N ILE A 9 -8.99 13.87 6.79
CA ILE A 9 -10.01 13.75 7.84
C ILE A 9 -9.96 12.33 8.37
N ILE A 10 -9.81 12.19 9.69
CA ILE A 10 -9.91 10.92 10.39
C ILE A 10 -11.09 11.04 11.35
N ASN A 11 -12.04 10.10 11.25
CA ASN A 11 -13.18 10.03 12.16
C ASN A 11 -13.03 8.82 13.08
N PHE A 12 -13.24 9.02 14.38
CA PHE A 12 -13.22 7.94 15.37
C PHE A 12 -14.63 7.73 15.92
N CYS A 13 -15.07 6.48 16.00
CA CYS A 13 -16.37 6.12 16.59
C CYS A 13 -16.21 5.88 18.10
N PRO A 14 -16.74 6.76 18.98
CA PRO A 14 -16.50 6.66 20.42
C PRO A 14 -17.00 5.36 21.06
N SER A 15 -18.01 4.73 20.48
CA SER A 15 -18.60 3.48 20.97
C SER A 15 -17.70 2.25 20.83
N ASN A 16 -16.63 2.33 20.04
CA ASN A 16 -15.66 1.24 19.83
C ASN A 16 -14.30 1.55 20.47
N ILE A 17 -14.24 2.53 21.37
CA ILE A 17 -13.04 2.97 22.07
C ILE A 17 -13.10 2.45 23.50
N ASN A 18 -12.31 1.43 23.80
CA ASN A 18 -12.21 0.87 25.15
C ASN A 18 -10.79 0.96 25.74
N ASP A 19 -9.81 1.34 24.93
CA ASP A 19 -8.39 1.38 25.28
C ASP A 19 -7.69 2.52 24.53
N ASP A 20 -7.06 3.43 25.26
CA ASP A 20 -6.36 4.59 24.71
C ASP A 20 -5.18 4.19 23.81
N GLU A 21 -4.50 3.08 24.12
CA GLU A 21 -3.40 2.58 23.28
C GLU A 21 -3.95 2.10 21.93
N GLN A 22 -5.09 1.39 21.94
CA GLN A 22 -5.75 0.97 20.72
C GLN A 22 -6.16 2.16 19.84
N VAL A 23 -6.68 3.23 20.44
CA VAL A 23 -7.04 4.46 19.70
C VAL A 23 -5.82 5.10 19.08
N PHE A 24 -4.74 5.25 19.84
CA PHE A 24 -3.52 5.88 19.35
C PHE A 24 -2.95 5.13 18.14
N GLN A 25 -3.05 3.81 18.17
CA GLN A 25 -2.53 2.97 17.11
C GLN A 25 -3.41 2.95 15.86
N VAL A 26 -4.74 2.89 16.05
CA VAL A 26 -5.69 3.10 14.95
C VAL A 26 -5.49 4.48 14.34
N ALA A 27 -5.23 5.51 15.15
CA ALA A 27 -4.97 6.86 14.68
C ALA A 27 -3.74 6.90 13.77
N LYS A 28 -2.61 6.33 14.20
CA LYS A 28 -1.41 6.21 13.35
C LYS A 28 -1.72 5.48 12.05
N HIS A 29 -2.38 4.34 12.11
CA HIS A 29 -2.76 3.58 10.92
C HIS A 29 -3.61 4.41 9.94
N LYS A 30 -4.56 5.22 10.45
CA LYS A 30 -5.35 6.12 9.61
C LYS A 30 -4.54 7.31 9.07
N VAL A 31 -3.54 7.80 9.80
CA VAL A 31 -2.60 8.80 9.29
C VAL A 31 -1.82 8.26 8.08
N PHE A 32 -1.31 7.02 8.13
CA PHE A 32 -0.60 6.43 7.00
C PHE A 32 -1.46 6.31 5.73
N HIS A 33 -2.76 6.01 5.86
CA HIS A 33 -3.65 6.05 4.70
C HIS A 33 -3.81 7.45 4.12
N VAL A 34 -3.94 8.48 4.97
CA VAL A 34 -4.02 9.89 4.55
C VAL A 34 -2.73 10.31 3.85
N LEU A 35 -1.58 9.85 4.34
CA LEU A 35 -0.29 10.23 3.81
C LEU A 35 0.05 9.58 2.48
N GLY A 36 -0.60 8.48 2.09
CA GLY A 36 -0.29 7.87 0.80
C GLY A 36 -0.65 6.41 0.67
N PHE A 37 -0.92 5.70 1.77
CA PHE A 37 -1.22 4.27 1.70
C PHE A 37 -2.69 4.04 1.34
N SER A 38 -3.08 4.31 0.11
CA SER A 38 -4.41 4.00 -0.41
C SER A 38 -4.34 3.73 -1.90
N ASN A 39 -5.14 2.77 -2.36
CA ASN A 39 -5.27 2.44 -3.78
C ASN A 39 -5.57 3.64 -4.67
N ASN A 40 -6.33 4.61 -4.18
CA ASN A 40 -6.68 5.84 -4.91
C ASN A 40 -5.53 6.86 -4.99
N LEU A 41 -4.49 6.71 -4.14
CA LEU A 41 -3.35 7.63 -4.06
C LEU A 41 -2.15 7.15 -4.87
N TYR A 42 -1.99 5.85 -5.12
CA TYR A 42 -0.88 5.33 -5.95
C TYR A 42 -0.75 5.96 -7.34
N PRO A 43 -1.85 6.27 -8.07
CA PRO A 43 -1.73 6.98 -9.35
C PRO A 43 -1.03 8.33 -9.20
N TRP A 44 -1.09 8.94 -8.01
CA TRP A 44 -0.58 10.27 -7.72
C TRP A 44 0.88 10.31 -7.27
N TYR A 45 1.48 9.15 -6.97
CA TYR A 45 2.85 9.05 -6.46
C TYR A 45 3.88 9.74 -7.36
N ARG A 46 4.92 10.26 -6.71
CA ARG A 46 6.06 10.91 -7.35
C ARG A 46 7.35 10.14 -7.08
N ASP A 47 8.32 10.30 -7.96
CA ASP A 47 9.68 9.81 -7.73
C ASP A 47 10.47 10.76 -6.81
N GLU A 48 11.68 10.35 -6.46
CA GLU A 48 12.63 11.11 -5.64
C GLU A 48 12.98 12.50 -6.20
N ASN A 49 12.73 12.75 -7.49
CA ASN A 49 12.94 14.03 -8.15
C ASN A 49 11.65 14.86 -8.22
N GLY A 50 10.55 14.38 -7.63
CA GLY A 50 9.23 15.00 -7.65
C GLY A 50 8.47 14.80 -8.97
N ASN A 51 8.96 13.99 -9.90
CA ASN A 51 8.26 13.72 -11.16
C ASN A 51 7.13 12.71 -10.93
N PRO A 52 5.98 12.83 -11.61
CA PRO A 52 4.93 11.83 -11.55
C PRO A 52 5.42 10.44 -11.99
N ARG A 53 5.23 9.41 -11.15
CA ARG A 53 5.52 8.01 -11.55
C ARG A 53 4.55 7.50 -12.61
N THR A 54 3.32 8.00 -12.55
CA THR A 54 2.25 7.74 -13.53
C THR A 54 2.11 8.96 -14.45
N SER A 55 1.92 8.72 -15.75
CA SER A 55 1.70 9.80 -16.73
C SER A 55 0.52 10.70 -16.36
N ARG A 56 0.58 11.97 -16.79
CA ARG A 56 -0.46 12.97 -16.57
C ARG A 56 -1.04 13.46 -17.89
N ASP A 57 -2.35 13.72 -17.92
CA ASP A 57 -3.02 14.41 -19.02
C ASP A 57 -2.71 15.92 -19.02
N ALA A 58 -3.28 16.66 -19.98
CA ALA A 58 -3.10 18.11 -20.08
C ALA A 58 -3.60 18.90 -18.85
N ASN A 59 -4.50 18.29 -18.05
CA ASN A 59 -5.05 18.87 -16.83
C ASN A 59 -4.28 18.42 -15.57
N GLY A 60 -3.24 17.60 -15.72
CA GLY A 60 -2.45 17.09 -14.60
C GLY A 60 -3.03 15.86 -13.91
N ASN A 61 -4.00 15.17 -14.51
CA ASN A 61 -4.63 13.98 -13.92
C ASN A 61 -4.01 12.66 -14.42
N PRO A 62 -3.94 11.60 -13.59
CA PRO A 62 -3.60 10.24 -14.03
C PRO A 62 -4.61 9.70 -15.06
N PRO A 63 -4.22 8.67 -15.84
CA PRO A 63 -5.16 7.93 -16.68
C PRO A 63 -6.23 7.24 -15.83
N THR A 64 -7.41 7.03 -16.43
CA THR A 64 -8.52 6.31 -15.80
C THR A 64 -8.83 4.99 -16.49
N ASP A 65 -9.36 4.03 -15.75
CA ASP A 65 -9.94 2.81 -16.32
C ASP A 65 -11.34 3.05 -16.96
N ALA A 66 -11.97 1.98 -17.43
CA ALA A 66 -13.31 2.03 -18.02
C ALA A 66 -14.41 2.48 -17.04
N ASN A 67 -14.16 2.41 -15.73
CA ASN A 67 -15.07 2.85 -14.68
C ASN A 67 -14.78 4.28 -14.21
N GLY A 68 -13.82 4.96 -14.83
CA GLY A 68 -13.39 6.31 -14.44
C GLY A 68 -12.50 6.36 -13.20
N GLN A 69 -11.96 5.23 -12.74
CA GLN A 69 -11.02 5.20 -11.61
C GLN A 69 -9.60 5.49 -12.07
N TYR A 70 -8.89 6.36 -11.35
CA TYR A 70 -7.48 6.62 -11.65
C TYR A 70 -6.63 5.35 -11.46
N VAL A 71 -5.80 5.04 -12.45
CA VAL A 71 -4.94 3.86 -12.44
C VAL A 71 -3.48 4.26 -12.34
N ALA A 72 -2.75 3.53 -11.48
CA ALA A 72 -1.31 3.72 -11.33
C ALA A 72 -0.56 3.03 -12.48
N ALA A 73 0.58 3.58 -12.85
CA ALA A 73 1.48 2.94 -13.81
C ALA A 73 2.11 1.66 -13.23
N ASN A 74 2.51 0.75 -14.13
CA ASN A 74 3.10 -0.55 -13.78
C ASN A 74 4.44 -0.48 -13.03
N ASN A 75 5.06 0.70 -12.96
CA ASN A 75 6.26 0.99 -12.17
C ASN A 75 5.93 1.37 -10.71
N THR A 76 4.64 1.52 -10.36
CA THR A 76 4.16 1.77 -8.99
C THR A 76 3.36 0.57 -8.50
N VAL A 77 2.31 0.18 -9.24
CA VAL A 77 1.43 -0.95 -8.91
C VAL A 77 1.43 -1.91 -10.07
N LYS A 78 1.75 -3.18 -9.81
CA LYS A 78 1.83 -4.23 -10.83
C LYS A 78 0.95 -5.40 -10.44
N MET A 79 0.08 -5.84 -11.35
CA MET A 79 -0.60 -7.13 -11.22
C MET A 79 0.30 -8.22 -11.77
N VAL A 80 0.48 -9.29 -10.99
CA VAL A 80 1.34 -10.43 -11.33
C VAL A 80 0.53 -11.71 -11.20
N ASN A 81 0.55 -12.55 -12.23
CA ASN A 81 -0.06 -13.88 -12.20
C ASN A 81 0.98 -14.91 -11.73
N LEU A 82 0.81 -15.41 -10.51
CA LEU A 82 1.66 -16.43 -9.91
C LEU A 82 1.13 -17.81 -10.32
N THR A 83 1.92 -18.60 -11.04
CA THR A 83 1.50 -19.90 -11.60
C THR A 83 1.72 -21.09 -10.68
N ASP A 84 2.50 -20.92 -9.61
CA ASP A 84 2.87 -21.98 -8.66
C ASP A 84 2.40 -21.63 -7.23
N TRP A 85 1.18 -21.11 -7.11
CA TRP A 85 0.63 -20.76 -5.81
C TRP A 85 0.20 -22.01 -5.04
N GLN A 86 1.00 -22.40 -4.05
CA GLN A 86 0.77 -23.60 -3.26
C GLN A 86 -0.50 -23.49 -2.40
N THR A 87 -1.41 -24.44 -2.56
CA THR A 87 -2.59 -24.61 -1.69
C THR A 87 -2.67 -26.02 -1.14
N ARG A 88 -3.59 -26.26 -0.20
CA ARG A 88 -3.89 -27.62 0.30
C ARG A 88 -4.31 -28.59 -0.82
N PHE A 89 -4.86 -28.08 -1.93
CA PHE A 89 -5.34 -28.88 -3.05
C PHE A 89 -4.33 -28.98 -4.22
N GLY A 90 -3.11 -28.47 -4.03
CA GLY A 90 -2.06 -28.41 -5.05
C GLY A 90 -1.79 -26.98 -5.54
N PRO A 91 -0.84 -26.80 -6.48
CA PRO A 91 -0.51 -25.51 -7.06
C PRO A 91 -1.67 -25.00 -7.93
N MET A 92 -1.91 -23.70 -7.88
CA MET A 92 -2.88 -23.02 -8.75
C MET A 92 -2.35 -21.69 -9.24
N ASN A 93 -3.01 -21.13 -10.25
CA ASN A 93 -2.74 -19.75 -10.68
C ASN A 93 -3.45 -18.77 -9.73
N LYS A 94 -2.72 -17.76 -9.27
CA LYS A 94 -3.26 -16.66 -8.46
C LYS A 94 -2.74 -15.32 -8.97
N THR A 95 -3.66 -14.44 -9.35
CA THR A 95 -3.33 -13.03 -9.62
C THR A 95 -3.20 -12.28 -8.31
N VAL A 96 -2.08 -11.59 -8.11
CA VAL A 96 -1.83 -10.72 -6.96
C VAL A 96 -1.48 -9.32 -7.44
N THR A 97 -1.81 -8.32 -6.63
CA THR A 97 -1.41 -6.93 -6.86
C THR A 97 -0.20 -6.63 -5.97
N GLN A 98 0.82 -5.99 -6.53
CA GLN A 98 2.06 -5.66 -5.84
C GLN A 98 2.39 -4.17 -5.93
N LEU A 99 2.92 -3.60 -4.85
CA LEU A 99 3.68 -2.35 -4.92
C LEU A 99 5.12 -2.67 -5.32
N VAL A 100 5.61 -2.00 -6.35
CA VAL A 100 6.90 -2.28 -7.00
C VAL A 100 7.83 -1.07 -7.04
N THR A 101 7.57 -0.07 -6.20
CA THR A 101 8.41 1.14 -6.13
C THR A 101 9.79 0.84 -5.52
N PRO A 102 10.82 1.64 -5.85
CA PRO A 102 12.21 1.31 -5.56
C PRO A 102 12.51 1.02 -4.09
N LYS A 103 12.05 1.88 -3.16
CA LYS A 103 12.35 1.71 -1.73
C LYS A 103 11.63 0.51 -1.14
N ILE A 104 10.37 0.30 -1.52
CA ILE A 104 9.62 -0.88 -1.15
C ILE A 104 10.35 -2.15 -1.61
N VAL A 105 10.82 -2.21 -2.86
CA VAL A 105 11.55 -3.37 -3.39
C VAL A 105 12.88 -3.58 -2.65
N GLU A 106 13.63 -2.50 -2.38
CA GLU A 106 14.88 -2.55 -1.59
C GLU A 106 14.64 -3.19 -0.21
N ILE A 107 13.67 -2.66 0.55
CA ILE A 107 13.34 -3.16 1.89
C ILE A 107 12.84 -4.60 1.82
N ALA A 108 12.04 -4.95 0.82
CA ALA A 108 11.51 -6.29 0.65
C ALA A 108 12.60 -7.32 0.40
N ARG A 109 13.54 -7.03 -0.52
CA ARG A 109 14.68 -7.92 -0.80
C ARG A 109 15.50 -8.19 0.44
N ARG A 110 15.77 -7.13 1.23
CA ARG A 110 16.49 -7.25 2.50
C ARG A 110 15.71 -8.04 3.55
N HIS A 111 14.40 -7.79 3.68
CA HIS A 111 13.57 -8.43 4.69
C HIS A 111 13.37 -9.93 4.42
N PHE A 112 13.08 -10.29 3.17
CA PHE A 112 12.85 -11.68 2.76
C PHE A 112 14.13 -12.42 2.35
N ASN A 113 15.28 -11.73 2.34
CA ASN A 113 16.56 -12.26 1.85
C ASN A 113 16.44 -12.88 0.45
N CYS A 114 15.82 -12.14 -0.46
CA CYS A 114 15.45 -12.61 -1.80
C CYS A 114 15.70 -11.51 -2.83
N ASP A 115 16.86 -11.52 -3.49
CA ASP A 115 17.29 -10.46 -4.42
C ASP A 115 16.45 -10.40 -5.71
N THR A 116 15.78 -11.48 -6.07
CA THR A 116 14.91 -11.56 -7.25
C THR A 116 13.51 -11.02 -7.01
N LEU A 117 13.19 -10.57 -5.78
CA LEU A 117 11.88 -10.04 -5.46
C LEU A 117 11.62 -8.73 -6.24
N GLU A 118 10.46 -8.64 -6.89
CA GLU A 118 10.08 -7.50 -7.74
C GLU A 118 9.10 -6.52 -7.06
N GLY A 119 8.54 -6.90 -5.91
CA GLY A 119 7.53 -6.10 -5.22
C GLY A 119 6.96 -6.80 -4.00
N VAL A 120 6.07 -6.10 -3.30
CA VAL A 120 5.39 -6.58 -2.09
C VAL A 120 3.89 -6.66 -2.36
N GLN A 121 3.27 -7.79 -2.01
CA GLN A 121 1.84 -8.00 -2.24
C GLN A 121 1.00 -7.07 -1.37
N LEU A 122 -0.02 -6.49 -2.01
CA LEU A 122 -1.11 -5.80 -1.35
C LEU A 122 -2.21 -6.80 -0.98
N GLU A 123 -2.95 -6.49 0.08
CA GLU A 123 -4.10 -7.26 0.53
C GLU A 123 -5.10 -7.47 -0.61
N ASP A 124 -5.50 -8.72 -0.83
CA ASP A 124 -6.42 -9.11 -1.90
C ASP A 124 -7.78 -9.61 -1.38
N GLN A 125 -7.95 -9.69 -0.06
CA GLN A 125 -9.20 -10.06 0.60
C GLN A 125 -9.92 -8.84 1.23
N GLY A 126 -11.17 -9.06 1.64
CA GLY A 126 -12.02 -8.03 2.24
C GLY A 126 -12.84 -7.27 1.19
N GLY A 127 -13.10 -5.99 1.46
CA GLY A 127 -13.85 -5.10 0.57
C GLY A 127 -12.98 -4.03 -0.09
N SER A 128 -13.60 -3.12 -0.85
CA SER A 128 -12.92 -2.00 -1.54
C SER A 128 -12.16 -1.05 -0.62
N GLY A 129 -12.52 -0.99 0.66
CA GLY A 129 -11.80 -0.22 1.68
C GLY A 129 -10.62 -0.94 2.31
N THR A 130 -10.40 -2.22 1.97
CA THR A 130 -9.33 -3.06 2.53
C THR A 130 -8.36 -3.48 1.43
N ALA A 131 -8.87 -4.13 0.39
CA ALA A 131 -8.07 -4.64 -0.70
C ALA A 131 -7.32 -3.51 -1.40
N GLY A 132 -6.04 -3.73 -1.67
CA GLY A 132 -5.17 -2.76 -2.33
C GLY A 132 -4.72 -1.56 -1.46
N SER A 133 -5.27 -1.35 -0.27
CA SER A 133 -4.87 -0.25 0.63
C SER A 133 -4.13 -0.71 1.89
N HIS A 134 -3.79 -1.99 1.97
CA HIS A 134 -3.09 -2.60 3.08
C HIS A 134 -2.04 -3.59 2.57
N TRP A 135 -1.06 -3.90 3.39
CA TRP A 135 -0.15 -5.00 3.13
C TRP A 135 -0.85 -6.35 3.23
N GLU A 136 -0.46 -7.30 2.38
CA GLU A 136 -0.88 -8.70 2.47
C GLU A 136 -0.47 -9.29 3.83
N LYS A 137 -1.46 -9.56 4.68
CA LYS A 137 -1.23 -10.04 6.05
C LYS A 137 -0.47 -11.36 6.08
N ARG A 138 -0.67 -12.24 5.08
CA ARG A 138 0.06 -13.51 4.97
C ARG A 138 1.57 -13.31 4.87
N LEU A 139 2.04 -12.20 4.28
CA LEU A 139 3.46 -11.89 4.15
C LEU A 139 3.98 -11.05 5.31
N LEU A 140 3.18 -10.10 5.80
CA LEU A 140 3.60 -9.06 6.74
C LEU A 140 2.72 -9.04 7.99
N ASN A 141 2.50 -10.19 8.62
CA ASN A 141 1.49 -10.39 9.69
C ASN A 141 1.58 -9.41 10.88
N TYR A 142 2.78 -8.96 11.23
CA TYR A 142 3.03 -8.02 12.34
C TYR A 142 3.20 -6.57 11.87
N GLU A 143 2.85 -6.27 10.62
CA GLU A 143 2.90 -4.91 10.09
C GLU A 143 1.61 -4.16 10.44
N ALA A 144 1.78 -2.93 10.93
CA ALA A 144 0.69 -2.07 11.40
C ALA A 144 -0.36 -1.71 10.32
N MET A 145 0.02 -1.77 9.05
CA MET A 145 -0.79 -1.43 7.88
C MET A 145 -1.33 -2.68 7.17
N THR A 146 -1.46 -3.81 7.88
CA THR A 146 -2.28 -4.95 7.41
C THR A 146 -3.77 -4.65 7.59
N GLY A 147 -4.63 -5.34 6.83
CA GLY A 147 -6.09 -5.11 6.84
C GLY A 147 -6.79 -5.45 8.17
N ILE A 148 -6.11 -6.18 9.06
CA ILE A 148 -6.58 -6.54 10.40
C ILE A 148 -5.42 -6.33 11.37
N ILE A 149 -5.63 -5.48 12.38
CA ILE A 149 -4.63 -5.20 13.42
C ILE A 149 -4.36 -6.49 14.22
N SER A 150 -3.10 -6.93 14.23
CA SER A 150 -2.60 -8.03 15.08
C SER A 150 -2.36 -7.53 16.51
N GLU A 151 -2.18 -8.41 17.51
CA GLU A 151 -1.90 -7.97 18.89
C GLU A 151 -0.48 -7.39 19.10
N ASN A 152 0.48 -7.76 18.23
CA ASN A 152 1.90 -7.35 18.31
C ASN A 152 2.37 -6.70 17.00
N PHE A 153 1.68 -5.66 16.56
CA PHE A 153 2.00 -4.98 15.31
C PHE A 153 3.06 -3.88 15.50
N ALA A 154 3.79 -3.58 14.42
CA ALA A 154 4.77 -2.52 14.37
C ALA A 154 4.69 -1.78 13.04
N PHE A 155 4.89 -0.45 13.09
CA PHE A 155 5.20 0.31 11.89
C PHE A 155 6.64 -0.04 11.49
N SER A 156 6.75 -0.82 10.42
CA SER A 156 8.03 -1.37 9.99
C SER A 156 8.70 -0.47 8.95
N ASN A 157 9.90 -0.86 8.51
CA ASN A 157 10.55 -0.23 7.36
C ASN A 157 9.67 -0.26 6.09
N PHE A 158 8.70 -1.17 5.97
CA PHE A 158 7.74 -1.14 4.84
C PHE A 158 6.81 0.06 4.91
N SER A 159 6.27 0.39 6.09
CA SER A 159 5.44 1.58 6.28
C SER A 159 6.21 2.86 5.95
N TYR A 160 7.46 2.98 6.41
CA TYR A 160 8.28 4.16 6.13
C TYR A 160 8.75 4.23 4.68
N ALA A 161 9.13 3.11 4.08
CA ALA A 161 9.47 3.03 2.66
C ALA A 161 8.31 3.45 1.76
N LEU A 162 7.08 3.14 2.16
CA LEU A 162 5.89 3.56 1.43
C LEU A 162 5.73 5.08 1.44
N LEU A 163 5.95 5.74 2.58
CA LEU A 163 5.89 7.20 2.67
C LEU A 163 6.98 7.89 1.83
N GLU A 164 8.18 7.32 1.82
CA GLU A 164 9.28 7.78 0.98
C GLU A 164 8.94 7.62 -0.50
N ASP A 165 8.48 6.44 -0.93
CA ASP A 165 8.15 6.18 -2.33
C ASP A 165 6.87 6.88 -2.82
N SER A 166 5.99 7.33 -1.92
CA SER A 166 4.84 8.17 -2.28
C SER A 166 5.22 9.60 -2.61
N GLY A 167 6.40 10.05 -2.17
CA GLY A 167 6.91 11.41 -2.34
C GLY A 167 6.64 12.34 -1.15
N GLU A 168 6.49 11.76 0.05
CA GLU A 168 6.15 12.47 1.30
C GLU A 168 7.34 12.70 2.23
N LEU A 169 8.48 12.08 1.93
CA LEU A 169 9.76 12.21 2.63
C LEU A 169 10.84 12.54 1.62
#